data_AF-A0A540KKS8-F1
#
_entry.id   AF-A0A540KKS8-F1
#
_cell.length_a   1.000
_cell.length_b   1.000
_cell.length_c   1.000
_cell.angle_alpha   90.00
_cell.angle_beta   90.00
_cell.angle_gamma   90.00
#
_symmetry.space_group_name_H-M   'P 1'
#
loop_
_entity.id
_entity.type
_entity.pdbx_description
1 polymer ?
#
loop_
_entity_poly.entity_id
_entity_poly.type
_entity_poly.pdbx_seq_one_letter_code
_entity_poly.pdbx_strand_id
1 'polypeptide(L)'
;MYQWRKFEFFEEKLAGKCAIPEEVEGKIECCSSGRGKVVIGCDDGTVSFLDRGLNYSYGFQAHSSSALFLQQLKQRNYLVTIGEDEQITPQQSAMCLKVFDLDRMQSEGPSSSTTSPDCIGILRIFTNQFPEAKVVSLPND
;
A
#
# COMPACT_ATOMS: atom_id res chain seq x y z
N MET A 1 -16.47 36.64 -38.28
CA MET A 1 -16.41 36.90 -36.83
C MET A 1 -16.23 35.54 -36.16
N TYR A 2 -15.03 35.20 -35.69
CA TYR A 2 -14.77 33.87 -35.12
C TYR A 2 -15.22 33.85 -33.66
N GLN A 3 -16.32 33.14 -33.40
CA GLN A 3 -16.88 32.98 -32.07
C GLN A 3 -16.18 31.78 -31.40
N TRP A 4 -15.22 32.07 -30.53
CA TRP A 4 -14.55 31.07 -29.70
C TRP A 4 -15.60 30.40 -28.81
N ARG A 5 -15.88 29.11 -29.04
CA ARG A 5 -16.75 28.32 -28.15
C ARG A 5 -15.92 27.88 -26.94
N LYS A 6 -16.25 28.41 -25.77
CA LYS A 6 -15.75 27.90 -24.50
C LYS A 6 -16.36 26.50 -24.29
N PHE A 7 -15.52 25.49 -24.27
CA PHE A 7 -15.92 24.13 -23.90
C PHE A 7 -16.03 24.08 -22.37
N GLU A 8 -17.23 23.83 -21.83
CA GLU A 8 -17.49 23.68 -20.38
C GLU A 8 -16.87 22.41 -19.77
N PHE A 9 -15.95 21.75 -20.48
CA PHE A 9 -15.27 20.53 -20.03
C PHE A 9 -14.29 20.78 -18.87
N PHE A 10 -13.89 22.04 -18.66
CA PHE A 10 -13.03 22.48 -17.56
C PHE A 10 -13.78 23.35 -16.55
N GLU A 11 -15.07 23.10 -16.32
CA GLU A 11 -15.57 23.45 -15.00
C GLU A 11 -14.90 22.49 -14.02
N GLU A 12 -13.95 23.05 -13.27
CA GLU A 12 -13.51 22.53 -11.99
C GLU A 12 -14.75 22.46 -11.09
N LYS A 13 -15.61 21.46 -11.34
CA LYS A 13 -16.44 20.89 -10.30
C LYS A 13 -15.41 20.43 -9.31
N LEU A 14 -15.18 21.24 -8.28
CA LEU A 14 -14.55 20.83 -7.05
C LEU A 14 -15.27 19.54 -6.67
N ALA A 15 -14.72 18.40 -7.09
CA ALA A 15 -15.20 17.09 -6.73
C ALA A 15 -15.19 17.15 -5.20
N GLY A 16 -16.38 17.23 -4.62
CA GLY A 16 -16.58 17.81 -3.30
C GLY A 16 -15.54 17.28 -2.34
N LYS A 17 -14.79 18.18 -1.68
CA LYS A 17 -13.65 17.88 -0.79
C LYS A 17 -13.13 16.45 -0.99
N CYS A 18 -12.32 16.24 -2.03
CA CYS A 18 -11.60 14.98 -2.26
C CYS A 18 -10.64 14.77 -1.08
N ALA A 19 -11.20 14.28 0.03
CA ALA A 19 -10.55 14.12 1.30
C ALA A 19 -10.28 12.63 1.50
N ILE A 20 -9.13 12.34 2.10
CA ILE A 20 -8.84 10.99 2.56
C ILE A 20 -9.88 10.66 3.63
N PRO A 21 -10.50 9.46 3.60
CA PRO A 21 -11.48 9.07 4.60
C PRO A 21 -10.89 9.09 6.03
N GLU A 22 -11.73 9.39 7.02
CA GLU A 22 -11.32 9.45 8.43
C GLU A 22 -10.83 8.10 8.96
N GLU A 23 -11.23 6.99 8.31
CA GLU A 23 -10.77 5.63 8.61
C GLU A 23 -9.27 5.41 8.29
N VAL A 24 -8.64 6.33 7.56
CA VAL A 24 -7.18 6.32 7.33
C VAL A 24 -6.54 7.29 8.33
N GLU A 25 -6.24 6.77 9.52
CA GLU A 25 -5.72 7.58 10.64
C GLU A 25 -4.23 7.92 10.50
N GLY A 26 -3.42 7.03 9.90
CA GLY A 26 -1.98 7.20 9.74
C GLY A 26 -1.59 8.19 8.63
N LYS A 27 -0.38 8.73 8.69
CA LYS A 27 0.17 9.58 7.63
C LYS A 27 0.50 8.71 6.42
N ILE A 28 -0.05 9.06 5.27
CA ILE A 28 0.21 8.36 4.02
C ILE A 28 1.68 8.53 3.60
N GLU A 29 2.39 7.43 3.39
CA GLU A 29 3.77 7.40 2.93
C GLU A 29 3.91 6.90 1.50
N CYS A 30 3.04 5.97 1.09
CA CYS A 30 3.07 5.41 -0.24
C CYS A 30 1.67 5.05 -0.74
N CYS A 31 1.54 4.90 -2.06
CA CYS A 31 0.30 4.45 -2.67
C CYS A 31 0.56 3.62 -3.93
N SER A 32 -0.45 2.83 -4.29
CA SER A 32 -0.51 2.06 -5.53
C SER A 32 -1.90 2.15 -6.11
N SER A 33 -2.06 1.82 -7.38
CA SER A 33 -3.38 1.71 -8.00
C SER A 33 -3.47 0.50 -8.90
N GLY A 34 -4.63 -0.14 -8.90
CA GLY A 34 -4.86 -1.32 -9.70
C GLY A 34 -6.27 -1.85 -9.51
N ARG A 35 -6.79 -2.52 -10.54
CA ARG A 35 -8.09 -3.23 -10.48
C ARG A 35 -9.27 -2.36 -10.00
N GLY A 36 -9.21 -1.06 -10.28
CA GLY A 36 -10.24 -0.09 -9.88
C GLY A 36 -10.20 0.34 -8.42
N LYS A 37 -9.12 0.03 -7.70
CA LYS A 37 -8.86 0.45 -6.33
C LYS A 37 -7.61 1.31 -6.25
N VAL A 38 -7.57 2.19 -5.26
CA VAL A 38 -6.38 2.89 -4.79
C VAL A 38 -5.96 2.21 -3.50
N VAL A 39 -4.70 1.84 -3.39
CA VAL A 39 -4.12 1.21 -2.20
C VAL A 39 -3.18 2.23 -1.57
N ILE A 40 -3.28 2.41 -0.26
CA ILE A 40 -2.55 3.42 0.50
C ILE A 40 -1.80 2.72 1.62
N GLY A 41 -0.55 3.09 1.83
CA GLY A 41 0.28 2.63 2.94
C GLY A 41 0.65 3.80 3.83
N CYS A 42 0.56 3.58 5.14
CA CYS A 42 0.77 4.60 6.15
C CYS A 42 2.05 4.35 6.99
N ASP A 43 2.42 5.37 7.75
CA ASP A 43 3.57 5.42 8.65
C ASP A 43 3.43 4.55 9.91
N ASP A 44 2.27 3.94 10.11
CA ASP A 44 1.95 2.94 11.14
C ASP A 44 1.99 1.50 10.62
N GLY A 45 2.29 1.32 9.32
CA GLY A 45 2.32 0.01 8.65
C GLY A 45 0.97 -0.49 8.17
N THR A 46 -0.10 0.29 8.37
CA THR A 46 -1.44 -0.02 7.87
C THR A 46 -1.48 0.13 6.35
N VAL A 47 -2.17 -0.80 5.70
CA VAL A 47 -2.51 -0.72 4.27
C VAL A 47 -4.02 -0.68 4.10
N SER A 48 -4.50 0.35 3.40
CA SER A 48 -5.93 0.63 3.20
C SER A 48 -6.29 0.68 1.73
N PHE A 49 -7.48 0.16 1.40
CA PHE A 49 -8.03 0.12 0.05
C PHE A 49 -9.18 1.11 -0.08
N LEU A 50 -9.08 1.99 -1.07
CA LEU A 50 -10.13 2.91 -1.46
C LEU A 50 -10.67 2.57 -2.85
N ASP A 51 -11.91 2.92 -3.12
CA ASP A 51 -12.46 2.90 -4.48
C ASP A 51 -12.04 4.15 -5.31
N ARG A 52 -12.54 4.27 -6.55
CA ARG A 52 -12.23 5.41 -7.42
C ARG A 52 -12.78 6.76 -6.92
N GLY A 53 -13.76 6.73 -6.02
CA GLY A 53 -14.31 7.90 -5.35
C GLY A 53 -13.60 8.22 -4.03
N LEU A 54 -12.49 7.53 -3.74
CA LEU A 54 -11.77 7.56 -2.47
C LEU A 54 -12.61 7.09 -1.28
N ASN A 55 -13.68 6.32 -1.49
CA ASN A 55 -14.42 5.74 -0.36
C ASN A 55 -13.62 4.57 0.23
N TYR A 56 -13.54 4.52 1.56
CA TYR A 56 -12.88 3.44 2.28
C TYR A 56 -13.56 2.10 2.00
N SER A 57 -12.77 1.08 1.67
CA SER A 57 -13.25 -0.29 1.46
C SER A 57 -12.91 -1.20 2.63
N TYR A 58 -11.61 -1.36 2.92
CA TYR A 58 -11.08 -2.11 4.06
C TYR A 58 -9.59 -1.79 4.20
N GLY A 59 -9.01 -2.14 5.34
CA GLY A 59 -7.59 -2.03 5.60
C GLY A 59 -7.12 -3.13 6.56
N PHE A 60 -5.81 -3.35 6.60
CA PHE A 60 -5.19 -4.34 7.46
C PHE A 60 -3.75 -3.93 7.79
N GLN A 61 -3.20 -4.51 8.86
CA GLN A 61 -1.83 -4.26 9.27
C GLN A 61 -0.86 -5.09 8.41
N ALA A 62 -0.21 -4.44 7.45
CA ALA A 62 0.75 -5.12 6.57
C ALA A 62 2.14 -5.20 7.20
N HIS A 63 2.54 -4.13 7.88
CA HIS A 63 3.82 -4.02 8.58
C HIS A 63 3.60 -3.55 10.02
N SER A 64 4.51 -3.90 10.94
CA SER A 64 4.31 -3.49 12.34
C SER A 64 4.76 -2.05 12.63
N SER A 65 5.60 -1.46 11.76
CA SER A 65 6.08 -0.09 11.93
C SER A 65 5.63 0.82 10.79
N SER A 66 6.04 0.58 9.55
CA SER A 66 5.72 1.49 8.42
C SER A 66 5.56 0.76 7.10
N ALA A 67 4.72 1.28 6.20
CA ALA A 67 4.56 0.79 4.84
C ALA A 67 5.17 1.81 3.86
N LEU A 68 6.31 1.46 3.27
CA LEU A 68 7.17 2.38 2.49
C LEU A 68 6.97 2.25 0.98
N PHE A 69 6.51 1.09 0.49
CA PHE A 69 6.25 0.85 -0.92
C PHE A 69 5.12 -0.14 -1.12
N LEU A 70 4.27 0.12 -2.11
CA LEU A 70 3.15 -0.74 -2.48
C LEU A 70 3.11 -0.93 -3.99
N GLN A 71 2.93 -2.18 -4.42
CA GLN A 71 2.69 -2.52 -5.82
C GLN A 71 1.63 -3.60 -5.93
N GLN A 72 0.48 -3.24 -6.47
CA GLN A 72 -0.49 -4.26 -6.90
C GLN A 72 -0.06 -4.84 -8.24
N LEU A 73 0.02 -6.17 -8.32
CA LEU A 73 0.41 -6.85 -9.56
C LEU A 73 -0.75 -6.87 -10.56
N LYS A 74 -0.41 -6.83 -11.86
CA LYS A 74 -1.40 -6.87 -12.95
C LYS A 74 -1.85 -8.30 -13.30
N GLN A 75 -0.92 -9.24 -13.26
CA GLN A 75 -1.12 -10.63 -13.71
C GLN A 75 -1.87 -11.49 -12.68
N ARG A 76 -1.72 -11.16 -11.39
CA ARG A 76 -2.39 -11.82 -10.27
C ARG A 76 -2.88 -10.76 -9.31
N ASN A 77 -3.95 -11.04 -8.56
CA ASN A 77 -4.48 -10.12 -7.57
C ASN A 77 -3.64 -10.13 -6.29
N TYR A 78 -2.33 -9.91 -6.45
CA TYR A 78 -1.38 -9.85 -5.35
C TYR A 78 -1.00 -8.41 -5.06
N LEU A 79 -0.83 -8.13 -3.77
CA LEU A 79 -0.22 -6.90 -3.31
C LEU A 79 1.19 -7.22 -2.81
N VAL A 80 2.19 -6.57 -3.40
CA VAL A 80 3.55 -6.58 -2.87
C VAL A 80 3.74 -5.31 -2.04
N THR A 81 4.22 -5.47 -0.82
CA THR A 81 4.53 -4.36 0.09
C THR A 81 5.99 -4.41 0.49
N ILE A 82 6.60 -3.25 0.71
CA ILE A 82 7.88 -3.12 1.41
C ILE A 82 7.66 -2.17 2.57
N GLY A 83 8.16 -2.54 3.74
CA GLY A 83 7.96 -1.78 4.96
C GLY A 83 8.85 -2.29 6.08
N GLU A 84 8.75 -1.62 7.23
CA GLU A 84 9.53 -1.95 8.40
C GLU A 84 8.71 -2.78 9.40
N ASP A 85 9.28 -3.89 9.84
CA ASP A 85 8.75 -4.68 10.94
C ASP A 85 9.71 -4.64 12.14
N GLU A 86 9.16 -4.45 13.33
CA GLU A 86 9.88 -4.54 14.60
C GLU A 86 10.45 -5.94 14.77
N GLN A 87 11.73 -6.02 15.15
CA GLN A 87 12.32 -7.28 15.58
C GLN A 87 12.12 -7.49 17.08
N ILE A 88 12.22 -8.76 17.49
CA ILE A 88 12.20 -9.19 18.91
C ILE A 88 13.27 -8.45 19.74
N THR A 89 14.33 -7.97 19.09
CA THR A 89 15.29 -7.04 19.71
C THR A 89 14.88 -5.60 19.40
N PRO A 90 14.50 -4.80 20.41
CA PRO A 90 13.83 -3.49 20.26
C PRO A 90 14.68 -2.36 19.66
N GLN A 91 15.84 -2.68 19.10
CA GLN A 91 16.81 -1.72 18.56
C GLN A 91 17.00 -1.86 17.03
N GLN A 92 16.26 -2.77 16.38
CA GLN A 92 16.39 -3.04 14.96
C GLN A 92 15.03 -3.22 14.30
N SER A 93 14.64 -2.26 13.44
CA SER A 93 13.59 -2.46 12.44
C SER A 93 14.17 -3.23 11.26
N ALA A 94 13.47 -4.26 10.78
CA ALA A 94 13.86 -4.99 9.59
C ALA A 94 13.01 -4.56 8.40
N MET A 95 13.67 -4.17 7.31
CA MET A 95 12.99 -3.94 6.05
C MET A 95 12.55 -5.28 5.45
N CYS A 96 11.24 -5.45 5.31
CA CYS A 96 10.60 -6.67 4.83
C CYS A 96 9.84 -6.38 3.55
N LEU A 97 9.96 -7.28 2.58
CA LEU A 97 9.04 -7.41 1.47
C LEU A 97 8.00 -8.46 1.83
N LYS A 98 6.71 -8.14 1.71
CA LYS A 98 5.61 -9.09 1.91
C LYS A 98 4.75 -9.19 0.65
N VAL A 99 4.18 -10.37 0.43
CA VAL A 99 3.27 -10.65 -0.68
C VAL A 99 1.95 -11.14 -0.12
N PHE A 100 0.88 -10.43 -0.44
CA PHE A 100 -0.48 -10.75 0.00
C PHE A 100 -1.33 -11.23 -1.18
N ASP A 101 -2.04 -12.34 -0.99
CA ASP A 101 -3.05 -12.82 -1.93
C ASP A 101 -4.40 -12.17 -1.61
N LEU A 102 -4.80 -11.17 -2.43
CA LEU A 102 -6.04 -10.42 -2.20
C LEU A 102 -7.30 -11.21 -2.59
N ASP A 103 -7.17 -12.38 -3.22
CA ASP A 103 -8.31 -13.27 -3.47
C ASP A 103 -8.58 -14.20 -2.27
N ARG A 104 -7.65 -14.28 -1.30
CA ARG A 104 -7.76 -15.12 -0.10
C ARG A 104 -7.83 -14.26 1.16
N MET A 105 -9.05 -14.00 1.63
CA MET A 105 -9.26 -13.31 2.89
C MET A 105 -9.32 -14.31 4.05
N GLN A 106 -8.53 -14.08 5.10
CA GLN A 106 -8.62 -14.78 6.37
C GLN A 106 -9.42 -13.93 7.37
N SER A 107 -10.26 -14.57 8.19
CA SER A 107 -10.81 -13.94 9.39
C SER A 107 -9.80 -14.05 10.52
N GLU A 108 -9.45 -12.95 11.17
CA GLU A 108 -8.57 -12.98 12.35
C GLU A 108 -9.33 -13.55 13.57
N GLY A 109 -9.49 -14.88 13.59
CA GLY A 109 -10.08 -15.63 14.71
C GLY A 109 -11.61 -15.49 14.86
N PRO A 110 -12.19 -16.17 15.87
CA PRO A 110 -13.65 -16.25 16.05
C PRO A 110 -14.30 -14.95 16.57
N SER A 111 -13.51 -13.94 16.93
CA SER A 111 -13.94 -12.75 17.68
C SER A 111 -13.54 -11.42 17.06
N SER A 112 -12.84 -11.42 15.92
CA SER A 112 -12.58 -10.18 15.15
C SER A 112 -13.42 -10.18 13.87
N SER A 113 -14.01 -9.02 13.58
CA SER A 113 -14.73 -8.76 12.32
C SER A 113 -13.80 -8.25 11.22
N THR A 114 -12.48 -8.19 11.45
CA THR A 114 -11.50 -7.71 10.48
C THR A 114 -10.97 -8.88 9.65
N THR A 115 -11.30 -8.86 8.36
CA THR A 115 -10.75 -9.78 7.37
C THR A 115 -9.48 -9.20 6.76
N SER A 116 -8.37 -9.94 6.83
CA SER A 116 -7.09 -9.57 6.24
C SER A 116 -6.72 -10.53 5.11
N PRO A 117 -6.05 -10.07 4.04
CA PRO A 117 -5.59 -10.95 2.97
C PRO A 117 -4.46 -11.86 3.45
N ASP A 118 -4.37 -13.05 2.85
CA ASP A 118 -3.39 -14.07 3.20
C ASP A 118 -1.96 -13.63 2.83
N CYS A 119 -1.04 -13.62 3.81
CA CYS A 119 0.37 -13.30 3.57
C CYS A 119 1.11 -14.55 3.09
N ILE A 120 1.25 -14.69 1.77
CA ILE A 120 1.80 -15.89 1.13
C ILE A 120 3.33 -15.90 1.03
N GLY A 121 4.00 -14.80 1.40
CA GLY A 121 5.46 -14.74 1.35
C GLY A 121 6.01 -13.52 2.08
N ILE A 122 7.13 -13.72 2.79
CA ILE A 122 7.87 -12.69 3.50
C ILE A 122 9.35 -12.86 3.18
N LEU A 123 10.01 -11.78 2.75
CA LEU A 123 11.44 -11.71 2.50
C LEU A 123 12.04 -10.56 3.31
N ARG A 124 13.01 -10.85 4.16
CA ARG A 124 13.81 -9.81 4.84
C ARG A 124 14.89 -9.33 3.87
N ILE A 125 14.86 -8.03 3.55
CA ILE A 125 15.75 -7.44 2.55
C ILE A 125 17.16 -7.29 3.13
N PHE A 126 17.26 -6.78 4.35
CA PHE A 126 18.51 -6.67 5.08
C PHE A 126 18.50 -7.63 6.27
N THR A 127 19.65 -8.22 6.54
CA THR A 127 19.83 -9.13 7.67
C THR A 127 21.05 -8.72 8.46
N ASN A 128 21.21 -9.21 9.69
CA ASN A 128 22.42 -8.92 10.48
C ASN A 128 23.72 -9.40 9.80
N GLN A 129 23.61 -10.38 8.87
CA GLN A 129 24.74 -10.84 8.06
C GLN A 129 24.99 -9.94 6.84
N PHE A 130 23.95 -9.27 6.34
CA PHE A 130 23.99 -8.39 5.17
C PHE A 130 23.18 -7.12 5.49
N PRO A 131 23.76 -6.18 6.26
CA PRO A 131 23.04 -5.00 6.75
C PRO A 131 22.74 -3.99 5.65
N GLU A 132 23.48 -4.03 4.54
CA GLU A 132 23.31 -3.15 3.39
C GLU A 132 23.39 -3.95 2.09
N ALA A 133 22.64 -3.52 1.08
CA ALA A 133 22.76 -4.08 -0.27
C ALA A 133 24.10 -3.65 -0.87
N LYS A 134 25.02 -4.60 -1.07
CA LYS A 134 26.13 -4.39 -2.01
C LYS A 134 25.54 -4.32 -3.41
N VAL A 135 25.45 -3.11 -3.98
CA VAL A 135 25.12 -2.94 -5.40
C VAL A 135 26.23 -3.59 -6.21
N VAL A 136 25.98 -4.81 -6.67
CA VAL A 136 26.82 -5.42 -7.71
C VAL A 136 26.40 -4.71 -8.98
N SER A 137 27.24 -3.80 -9.47
CA SER A 137 27.02 -3.06 -10.71
C SER A 137 26.51 -4.03 -11.78
N LEU A 138 25.32 -3.77 -12.33
CA LEU A 138 24.82 -4.49 -13.49
C LEU A 138 25.85 -4.33 -14.61
N PRO A 139 26.19 -5.41 -15.35
CA PRO A 139 27.03 -5.27 -16.53
C PRO A 139 26.31 -4.29 -17.48
N ASN A 140 26.97 -3.19 -17.81
CA ASN A 140 26.53 -2.35 -18.91
C ASN A 140 26.75 -3.18 -20.19
N ASP A 141 25.66 -3.55 -20.86
CA ASP A 141 25.67 -3.97 -22.27
C ASP A 141 25.75 -2.74 -23.17
#